data_AF-A0A933VHD6-F1
#
_entry.id   AF-A0A933VHD6-F1
#
_cell.length_a   1.000
_cell.length_b   1.000
_cell.length_c   1.000
_cell.angle_alpha   90.00
_cell.angle_beta   90.00
_cell.angle_gamma   90.00
#
_symmetry.space_group_name_H-M   'P 1'
#
loop_
_entity.id
_entity.type
_entity.pdbx_description
1 polymer ?
#
loop_
_entity_poly.entity_id
_entity_poly.type
_entity_poly.pdbx_seq_one_letter_code
_entity_poly.pdbx_strand_id
1 'polypeptide(L)'
;MKENCMSEEQKEQQPIQISNTEDEWLEDQVRRSVWIAPMDKVVDLVDKIYNWGRRNSVWPMGFGLACCAIEMICTSASRFDISRFGMELFRASPRQADLMIVSGTVTKKMVPAIVRLYNQMAEPKYVLAMGACATAGGPFKEGYNVVSGVDKFLPVDVYVPGCPPTPQALLNGLIQLQKKIDKQSIRDVAWYRKGDAEGVPEPVLGPDIFDVRRVEEITELSADPAKLEARAVKVQTKLEQKAEKKEAAPKPPIMPTVPTEKAKA
;
A
#
# COMPACT_ATOMS: atom_id res chain seq x y z
N MET A 1 71.15 -16.73 -61.33
CA MET A 1 71.36 -15.39 -61.93
C MET A 1 70.03 -15.00 -62.55
N LYS A 2 69.25 -14.01 -62.15
CA LYS A 2 69.19 -12.86 -61.22
C LYS A 2 67.66 -12.56 -61.18
N GLU A 3 66.97 -12.03 -60.19
CA GLU A 3 67.24 -11.31 -58.94
C GLU A 3 65.91 -11.34 -58.15
N ASN A 4 66.03 -11.25 -56.81
CA ASN A 4 64.93 -11.22 -55.84
C ASN A 4 64.01 -10.01 -56.02
N CYS A 5 62.71 -10.19 -55.80
CA CYS A 5 61.79 -9.09 -55.47
C CYS A 5 60.75 -9.56 -54.43
N MET A 6 61.04 -9.20 -53.17
CA MET A 6 60.10 -8.72 -52.16
C MET A 6 58.95 -9.64 -51.72
N SER A 7 59.20 -10.35 -50.62
CA SER A 7 58.17 -10.81 -49.68
C SER A 7 58.34 -10.05 -48.36
N GLU A 8 57.86 -8.81 -48.31
CA GLU A 8 57.73 -8.02 -47.08
C GLU A 8 56.44 -7.22 -47.16
N GLU A 9 55.32 -7.85 -46.83
CA GLU A 9 54.10 -7.12 -46.45
C GLU A 9 53.26 -7.98 -45.50
N GLN A 10 53.92 -8.51 -44.48
CA GLN A 10 53.29 -8.81 -43.19
C GLN A 10 53.64 -7.67 -42.23
N LYS A 11 52.90 -6.56 -42.33
CA LYS A 11 52.81 -5.54 -41.28
C LYS A 11 51.33 -5.28 -41.02
N GLU A 12 50.87 -5.93 -39.96
CA GLU A 12 49.87 -5.44 -39.01
C GLU A 12 48.80 -4.49 -39.55
N GLN A 13 47.66 -5.06 -39.95
CA GLN A 13 46.38 -4.36 -39.80
C GLN A 13 46.00 -4.39 -38.31
N GLN A 14 46.50 -3.44 -37.53
CA GLN A 14 45.87 -3.08 -36.27
C GLN A 14 44.77 -2.05 -36.59
N PRO A 15 43.49 -2.30 -36.23
CA PRO A 15 42.44 -1.32 -36.43
C PRO A 15 42.76 -0.07 -35.59
N ILE A 16 42.78 1.08 -36.26
CA ILE A 16 42.92 2.40 -35.67
C ILE A 16 41.82 2.55 -34.61
N GLN A 17 42.22 2.60 -33.34
CA GLN A 17 41.33 2.92 -32.23
C GLN A 17 41.03 4.41 -32.31
N ILE A 18 39.91 4.77 -32.91
CA ILE A 18 39.37 6.13 -32.83
C ILE A 18 38.90 6.29 -31.39
N SER A 19 39.59 7.12 -30.60
CA SER A 19 39.19 7.42 -29.23
C SER A 19 37.84 8.16 -29.24
N ASN A 20 36.81 7.52 -28.71
CA ASN A 20 35.41 7.99 -28.60
C ASN A 20 35.20 9.23 -27.70
N THR A 21 36.24 10.03 -27.45
CA THR A 21 36.17 11.19 -26.55
C THR A 21 35.43 12.38 -27.17
N GLU A 22 35.40 12.49 -28.50
CA GLU A 22 34.72 13.59 -29.19
C GLU A 22 33.21 13.34 -29.33
N ASP A 23 32.79 12.09 -29.55
CA ASP A 23 31.38 11.70 -29.63
C ASP A 23 30.68 11.79 -28.25
N GLU A 24 31.36 11.39 -27.17
CA GLU A 24 30.84 11.56 -25.80
C GLU A 24 30.67 13.05 -25.47
N TRP A 25 31.64 13.89 -25.84
CA TRP A 25 31.58 15.34 -25.60
C TRP A 25 30.52 16.04 -26.46
N LEU A 26 30.34 15.60 -27.71
CA LEU A 26 29.31 16.09 -28.61
C LEU A 26 27.91 15.68 -28.10
N GLU A 27 27.72 14.43 -27.64
CA GLU A 27 26.49 13.99 -26.98
C GLU A 27 26.22 14.81 -25.71
N ASP A 28 27.24 15.10 -24.92
CA ASP A 28 27.13 15.91 -23.71
C ASP A 28 26.84 17.40 -23.99
N GLN A 29 27.35 17.93 -25.10
CA GLN A 29 27.03 19.26 -25.60
C GLN A 29 25.63 19.32 -26.22
N VAL A 30 25.20 18.29 -26.94
CA VAL A 30 23.85 18.17 -27.50
C VAL A 30 22.83 18.02 -26.36
N ARG A 31 23.13 17.23 -25.32
CA ARG A 31 22.32 17.13 -24.10
C ARG A 31 22.22 18.45 -23.32
N ARG A 32 23.24 19.31 -23.40
CA ARG A 32 23.26 20.65 -22.76
C ARG A 32 22.63 21.74 -23.62
N SER A 33 22.68 21.62 -24.95
CA SER A 33 22.22 22.65 -25.90
C SER A 33 20.80 22.42 -26.41
N VAL A 34 20.29 21.19 -26.39
CA VAL A 34 18.87 20.90 -26.64
C VAL A 34 18.06 21.37 -25.43
N TRP A 35 17.50 22.57 -25.56
CA TRP A 35 16.55 23.22 -24.64
C TRP A 35 15.22 22.48 -24.44
N ILE A 36 15.02 21.34 -25.11
CA ILE A 36 13.91 20.43 -24.88
C ILE A 36 14.38 19.49 -23.78
N ALA A 37 13.97 19.74 -22.53
CA ALA A 37 14.19 18.78 -21.47
C ALA A 37 13.78 17.38 -21.96
N PRO A 38 14.63 16.34 -21.83
CA PRO A 38 14.23 14.98 -22.18
C PRO A 38 12.90 14.72 -21.47
N MET A 39 11.92 14.13 -22.18
CA MET A 39 10.56 13.94 -21.65
C MET A 39 10.55 13.34 -20.24
N ASP A 40 11.55 12.54 -19.90
CA ASP A 40 11.73 11.97 -18.56
C ASP A 40 11.99 13.02 -17.47
N LYS A 41 12.81 14.06 -17.71
CA LYS A 41 13.01 15.16 -16.75
C LYS A 41 11.74 15.99 -16.54
N VAL A 42 10.89 16.09 -17.58
CA VAL A 42 9.59 16.77 -17.48
C VAL A 42 8.63 15.92 -16.65
N VAL A 43 8.57 14.61 -16.87
CA VAL A 43 7.76 13.70 -16.04
C VAL A 43 8.22 13.71 -14.59
N ASP A 44 9.53 13.68 -14.32
CA ASP A 44 10.06 13.76 -12.95
C ASP A 44 9.67 15.07 -12.25
N LEU A 45 9.64 16.19 -12.98
CA LEU A 45 9.20 17.47 -12.44
C LEU A 45 7.70 17.46 -12.13
N VAL A 46 6.89 16.90 -13.03
CA VAL A 46 5.44 16.75 -12.84
C VAL A 46 5.14 15.85 -11.65
N ASP A 47 5.85 14.73 -11.51
CA ASP A 47 5.72 13.80 -10.38
C ASP A 47 6.05 14.50 -9.05
N LYS A 48 7.13 15.29 -9.01
CA LYS A 48 7.50 16.07 -7.82
C LYS A 48 6.42 17.08 -7.43
N ILE A 49 5.88 17.83 -8.40
CA ILE A 49 4.82 18.81 -8.13
C ILE A 49 3.53 18.11 -7.69
N TYR A 50 3.16 17.02 -8.36
CA TYR A 50 1.98 16.22 -8.06
C TYR A 50 2.04 15.61 -6.66
N ASN A 51 3.16 14.98 -6.30
CA ASN A 51 3.34 14.39 -4.97
C ASN A 51 3.48 15.46 -3.88
N TRP A 52 4.11 16.60 -4.18
CA TRP A 52 4.17 17.72 -3.26
C TRP A 52 2.78 18.25 -2.90
N GLY A 53 1.87 18.35 -3.87
CA GLY A 53 0.48 18.69 -3.59
C GLY A 53 -0.17 17.66 -2.68
N ARG A 54 -0.10 16.38 -3.06
CA ARG A 54 -0.78 15.29 -2.35
C ARG A 54 -0.29 15.06 -0.93
N ARG A 55 1.03 15.11 -0.70
CA ARG A 55 1.60 14.87 0.64
C ARG A 55 1.27 15.98 1.64
N ASN A 56 1.06 17.20 1.14
CA ASN A 56 0.78 18.39 1.94
C ASN A 56 -0.72 18.64 2.11
N SER A 57 -1.59 17.81 1.52
CA SER A 57 -3.04 17.92 1.62
C SER A 57 -3.68 16.55 1.77
N VAL A 58 -3.24 15.77 2.76
CA VAL A 58 -3.82 14.46 3.02
C VAL A 58 -4.94 14.62 4.03
N TRP A 59 -6.19 14.49 3.61
CA TRP A 59 -7.33 14.65 4.52
C TRP A 59 -7.74 13.31 5.14
N PRO A 60 -7.55 13.14 6.47
CA PRO A 60 -7.97 11.93 7.16
C PRO A 60 -9.50 11.88 7.30
N MET A 61 -10.06 10.69 7.13
CA MET A 61 -11.44 10.40 7.50
C MET A 61 -11.54 10.31 9.03
N GLY A 62 -12.53 10.99 9.61
CA GLY A 62 -12.83 10.94 11.04
C GLY A 62 -13.39 9.58 11.47
N PHE A 63 -12.55 8.54 11.50
CA PHE A 63 -12.96 7.17 11.77
C PHE A 63 -12.31 6.64 13.06
N GLY A 64 -13.03 6.85 14.19
CA GLY A 64 -12.63 6.43 15.52
C GLY A 64 -13.39 5.19 16.01
N LEU A 65 -12.69 4.08 16.28
CA LEU A 65 -13.35 2.83 16.72
C LEU A 65 -13.23 2.55 18.23
N ALA A 66 -12.10 2.92 18.83
CA ALA A 66 -11.80 2.57 20.23
C ALA A 66 -10.82 3.57 20.86
N CYS A 67 -10.04 3.14 21.85
CA CYS A 67 -9.08 3.97 22.59
C CYS A 67 -8.04 4.68 21.71
N CYS A 68 -7.65 4.12 20.56
CA CYS A 68 -6.73 4.79 19.64
C CYS A 68 -7.33 6.08 19.04
N ALA A 69 -8.67 6.19 18.99
CA ALA A 69 -9.33 7.42 18.54
C ALA A 69 -9.06 8.59 19.49
N ILE A 70 -8.91 8.34 20.80
CA ILE A 70 -8.57 9.38 21.77
C ILE A 70 -7.18 9.93 21.46
N GLU A 71 -6.21 9.07 21.18
CA GLU A 71 -4.86 9.53 20.82
C GLU A 71 -4.79 10.18 19.43
N MET A 72 -5.69 9.80 18.53
CA MET A 72 -5.88 10.52 17.27
C MET A 72 -6.39 11.95 17.54
N ILE A 73 -7.35 12.13 18.45
CA ILE A 73 -7.83 13.45 18.87
C ILE A 73 -6.71 14.25 19.58
N CYS A 74 -5.94 13.62 20.46
CA CYS A 74 -4.77 14.26 21.08
C CYS A 74 -3.72 14.69 20.06
N THR A 75 -3.56 13.94 18.96
CA THR A 75 -2.67 14.32 17.85
C THR A 75 -3.19 15.52 17.07
N SER A 76 -4.52 15.70 17.00
CA SER A 76 -5.14 16.89 16.43
C SER A 76 -5.13 18.11 17.35
N ALA A 77 -4.89 17.91 18.66
CA ALA A 77 -4.84 18.99 19.63
C ALA A 77 -3.57 19.85 19.47
N SER A 78 -3.59 21.04 20.06
CA SER A 78 -2.56 22.09 19.90
C SER A 78 -1.13 21.66 20.20
N ARG A 79 -0.91 20.64 21.03
CA ARG A 79 0.43 20.18 21.41
C ARG A 79 1.17 19.50 20.25
N PHE A 80 0.46 18.67 19.48
CA PHE A 80 1.04 17.85 18.42
C PHE A 80 0.63 18.36 17.03
N ASP A 81 -0.54 19.00 16.95
CA ASP A 81 -1.02 19.81 15.83
C ASP A 81 -0.73 19.20 14.45
N ILE A 82 -1.56 18.22 14.08
CA ILE A 82 -1.52 17.57 12.77
C ILE A 82 -1.74 18.55 11.59
N SER A 83 -2.27 19.75 11.84
CA SER A 83 -2.47 20.80 10.83
C SER A 83 -1.17 21.23 10.16
N ARG A 84 -0.06 21.16 10.90
CA ARG A 84 1.27 21.51 10.38
C ARG A 84 1.71 20.64 9.20
N PHE A 85 1.13 19.45 9.08
CA PHE A 85 1.39 18.50 8.01
C PHE A 85 0.30 18.52 6.92
N GLY A 86 -0.65 19.46 6.98
CA GLY A 86 -1.74 19.60 6.01
C GLY A 86 -2.83 18.54 6.12
N MET A 87 -3.06 18.08 7.35
CA MET A 87 -4.02 17.00 7.68
C MET A 87 -5.03 17.48 8.74
N GLU A 88 -5.33 18.77 8.77
CA GLU A 88 -6.17 19.45 9.76
C GLU A 88 -7.65 19.08 9.66
N LEU A 89 -8.14 18.81 8.44
CA LEU A 89 -9.55 18.52 8.22
C LEU A 89 -9.82 17.02 8.36
N PHE A 90 -10.27 16.61 9.54
CA PHE A 90 -10.94 15.32 9.70
C PHE A 90 -12.30 15.36 8.99
N ARG A 91 -12.39 14.70 7.83
CA ARG A 91 -13.63 14.66 7.06
C ARG A 91 -14.56 13.58 7.59
N ALA A 92 -15.81 13.98 7.86
CA ALA A 92 -16.87 13.07 8.26
C ALA A 92 -17.36 12.22 7.07
N SER A 93 -17.24 12.73 5.84
CA SER A 93 -17.66 12.01 4.63
C SER A 93 -16.47 11.30 3.97
N PRO A 94 -16.59 10.00 3.64
CA PRO A 94 -15.51 9.26 2.96
C PRO A 94 -15.21 9.79 1.55
N ARG A 95 -16.20 10.38 0.88
CA ARG A 95 -16.07 10.91 -0.48
C ARG A 95 -15.12 12.12 -0.62
N GLN A 96 -14.76 12.74 0.50
CA GLN A 96 -13.86 13.90 0.56
C GLN A 96 -12.56 13.57 1.30
N ALA A 97 -12.33 12.32 1.68
CA ALA A 97 -11.16 11.91 2.44
C ALA A 97 -10.20 11.12 1.56
N ASP A 98 -8.91 11.38 1.73
CA ASP A 98 -7.83 10.69 1.00
C ASP A 98 -7.16 9.63 1.88
N LEU A 99 -7.26 9.75 3.21
CA LEU A 99 -6.66 8.82 4.16
C LEU A 99 -7.71 8.23 5.09
N MET A 100 -7.76 6.90 5.18
CA MET A 100 -8.53 6.19 6.18
C MET A 100 -7.63 5.74 7.33
N ILE A 101 -7.82 6.34 8.51
CA ILE A 101 -7.13 5.92 9.73
C ILE A 101 -8.01 4.90 10.45
N VAL A 102 -7.57 3.65 10.53
CA VAL A 102 -8.26 2.62 11.31
C VAL A 102 -7.74 2.66 12.74
N SER A 103 -8.38 3.50 13.56
CA SER A 103 -7.96 3.81 14.94
C SER A 103 -8.69 3.00 16.00
N GLY A 104 -8.42 1.69 16.05
CA GLY A 104 -8.91 0.85 17.13
C GLY A 104 -9.17 -0.61 16.75
N THR A 105 -9.98 -1.27 17.58
CA THR A 105 -10.35 -2.67 17.35
C THR A 105 -11.38 -2.79 16.23
N VAL A 106 -11.11 -3.70 15.29
CA VAL A 106 -12.03 -4.01 14.19
C VAL A 106 -12.82 -5.25 14.57
N THR A 107 -14.09 -5.07 14.89
CA THR A 107 -15.00 -6.19 15.14
C THR A 107 -15.49 -6.77 13.82
N LYS A 108 -15.77 -8.08 13.80
CA LYS A 108 -16.33 -8.81 12.66
C LYS A 108 -17.59 -8.12 12.10
N LYS A 109 -18.43 -7.56 12.97
CA LYS A 109 -19.64 -6.81 12.59
C LYS A 109 -19.33 -5.48 11.89
N MET A 110 -18.22 -4.83 12.24
CA MET A 110 -17.85 -3.52 11.68
C MET A 110 -17.11 -3.63 10.34
N VAL A 111 -16.53 -4.78 10.02
CA VAL A 111 -15.78 -5.00 8.76
C VAL A 111 -16.55 -4.60 7.49
N PRO A 112 -17.81 -5.03 7.25
CA PRO A 112 -18.52 -4.65 6.02
C PRO A 112 -18.72 -3.13 5.91
N ALA A 113 -18.96 -2.45 7.03
CA ALA A 113 -19.08 -0.99 7.04
C ALA A 113 -17.74 -0.31 6.70
N ILE A 114 -16.64 -0.82 7.23
CA ILE A 114 -15.28 -0.34 6.93
C ILE A 114 -14.96 -0.48 5.44
N VAL A 115 -15.20 -1.66 4.87
CA VAL A 115 -14.94 -1.93 3.45
C VAL A 115 -15.83 -1.05 2.56
N ARG A 116 -17.09 -0.85 2.94
CA ARG A 116 -18.00 0.05 2.23
C ARG A 116 -17.55 1.51 2.27
N LEU A 117 -17.06 1.99 3.42
CA LEU A 117 -16.50 3.34 3.54
C LEU A 117 -15.26 3.50 2.65
N TYR A 118 -14.36 2.52 2.66
CA TYR A 118 -13.17 2.52 1.81
C TYR A 118 -13.52 2.53 0.31
N ASN A 119 -14.50 1.74 -0.11
CA ASN A 119 -14.98 1.71 -1.49
C ASN A 119 -15.64 3.02 -1.91
N GLN A 120 -16.16 3.82 -0.97
CA GLN A 120 -16.74 5.14 -1.25
C GLN A 120 -15.72 6.28 -1.33
N MET A 121 -14.47 6.03 -0.93
CA MET A 121 -13.40 7.03 -1.05
C MET A 121 -12.95 7.16 -2.51
N ALA A 122 -12.65 8.39 -2.92
CA ALA A 122 -12.08 8.66 -4.24
C ALA A 122 -10.64 8.11 -4.32
N GLU A 123 -10.20 7.77 -5.52
CA GLU A 123 -8.77 7.58 -5.78
C GLU A 123 -8.14 8.96 -5.99
N PRO A 124 -7.00 9.28 -5.35
CA PRO A 124 -6.10 8.41 -4.57
C PRO A 124 -6.45 8.25 -3.09
N LYS A 125 -6.53 6.99 -2.61
CA LYS A 125 -6.86 6.65 -1.22
C LYS A 125 -5.75 5.86 -0.53
N TYR A 126 -5.56 6.11 0.77
CA TYR A 126 -4.59 5.45 1.62
C TYR A 126 -5.23 4.87 2.88
N VAL A 127 -4.64 3.83 3.44
CA VAL A 127 -5.07 3.22 4.71
C VAL A 127 -3.92 3.18 5.70
N LEU A 128 -4.14 3.74 6.89
CA LEU A 128 -3.20 3.67 8.00
C LEU A 128 -3.83 2.86 9.13
N ALA A 129 -3.18 1.76 9.53
CA ALA A 129 -3.61 0.95 10.66
C ALA A 129 -2.98 1.50 11.94
N MET A 130 -3.80 2.05 12.84
CA MET A 130 -3.34 2.66 14.08
C MET A 130 -3.59 1.72 15.26
N GLY A 131 -2.49 1.27 15.85
CA GLY A 131 -2.48 0.45 17.05
C GLY A 131 -2.48 -1.05 16.80
N ALA A 132 -2.21 -1.81 17.87
CA ALA A 132 -2.08 -3.26 17.86
C ALA A 132 -3.39 -3.95 17.44
N CYS A 133 -4.54 -3.39 17.82
CA CYS A 133 -5.85 -3.95 17.47
C CYS A 133 -6.12 -3.90 15.96
N ALA A 134 -5.82 -2.78 15.30
CA ALA A 134 -6.00 -2.66 13.84
C ALA A 134 -4.99 -3.51 13.06
N THR A 135 -3.75 -3.61 13.56
CA THR A 135 -2.67 -4.33 12.90
C THR A 135 -2.84 -5.85 12.98
N ALA A 136 -3.09 -6.40 14.18
CA ALA A 136 -3.03 -7.84 14.42
C ALA A 136 -4.15 -8.37 15.36
N GLY A 137 -5.19 -7.58 15.63
CA GLY A 137 -6.23 -7.88 16.63
C GLY A 137 -5.83 -7.51 18.07
N GLY A 138 -4.53 -7.27 18.31
CA GLY A 138 -4.01 -6.78 19.59
C GLY A 138 -4.32 -7.73 20.76
N PRO A 139 -4.61 -7.22 21.97
CA PRO A 139 -4.93 -8.06 23.13
C PRO A 139 -6.22 -8.86 22.94
N PHE A 140 -7.06 -8.50 21.96
CA PHE A 140 -8.34 -9.17 21.68
C PHE A 140 -8.24 -10.16 20.51
N LYS A 141 -7.03 -10.55 20.10
CA LYS A 141 -6.82 -11.44 18.95
C LYS A 141 -7.54 -12.79 19.08
N GLU A 142 -7.65 -13.31 20.30
CA GLU A 142 -8.33 -14.57 20.63
C GLU A 142 -9.85 -14.41 20.81
N GLY A 143 -10.35 -13.16 20.78
CA GLY A 143 -11.78 -12.87 20.92
C GLY A 143 -12.59 -13.32 19.70
N TYR A 144 -13.74 -13.95 19.95
CA TYR A 144 -14.64 -14.45 18.90
C TYR A 144 -15.17 -13.35 17.96
N ASN A 145 -15.24 -12.11 18.44
CA ASN A 145 -15.83 -10.97 17.75
C ASN A 145 -14.81 -10.06 17.05
N VAL A 146 -13.51 -10.24 17.27
CA VAL A 146 -12.46 -9.35 16.74
C VAL A 146 -11.79 -9.99 15.52
N VAL A 147 -11.42 -9.16 14.56
CA VAL A 147 -10.60 -9.56 13.42
C VAL A 147 -9.13 -9.51 13.83
N SER A 148 -8.36 -10.54 13.47
CA SER A 148 -6.91 -10.61 13.72
C SER A 148 -6.06 -9.59 12.93
N GLY A 149 -6.65 -8.53 12.36
CA GLY A 149 -5.96 -7.52 11.54
C GLY A 149 -6.82 -7.01 10.38
N VAL A 150 -6.80 -5.70 10.16
CA VAL A 150 -7.56 -5.05 9.06
C VAL A 150 -7.01 -5.39 7.68
N ASP A 151 -5.75 -5.80 7.62
CA ASP A 151 -5.03 -6.21 6.40
C ASP A 151 -5.66 -7.39 5.66
N LYS A 152 -6.46 -8.21 6.36
CA LYS A 152 -7.23 -9.30 5.73
C LYS A 152 -8.30 -8.79 4.76
N PHE A 153 -8.74 -7.54 4.93
CA PHE A 153 -9.86 -6.96 4.22
C PHE A 153 -9.48 -5.72 3.41
N LEU A 154 -8.61 -4.85 3.92
CA LEU A 154 -8.20 -3.61 3.26
C LEU A 154 -6.69 -3.63 3.01
N PRO A 155 -6.22 -3.06 1.90
CA PRO A 155 -4.79 -2.88 1.68
C PRO A 155 -4.26 -1.79 2.62
N VAL A 156 -3.42 -2.16 3.60
CA VAL A 156 -2.84 -1.20 4.54
C VAL A 156 -1.53 -0.65 3.99
N ASP A 157 -1.37 0.68 4.03
CA ASP A 157 -0.16 1.35 3.54
C ASP A 157 0.92 1.51 4.61
N VAL A 158 0.51 1.85 5.83
CA VAL A 158 1.38 2.12 6.97
C VAL A 158 0.77 1.53 8.24
N TYR A 159 1.60 0.87 9.05
CA TYR A 159 1.22 0.36 10.36
C TYR A 159 1.88 1.20 11.45
N VAL A 160 1.10 1.64 12.42
CA VAL A 160 1.60 2.37 13.60
C VAL A 160 1.49 1.48 14.83
N PRO A 161 2.61 1.01 15.40
CA PRO A 161 2.59 0.14 16.59
C PRO A 161 2.23 0.93 17.85
N GLY A 162 1.47 0.30 18.76
CA GLY A 162 1.11 0.85 20.07
C GLY A 162 -0.27 0.38 20.58
N CYS A 163 -0.57 0.57 21.87
CA CYS A 163 -1.87 0.19 22.45
C CYS A 163 -2.23 1.05 23.69
N PRO A 164 -2.62 2.33 23.52
CA PRO A 164 -2.67 3.08 22.27
C PRO A 164 -1.29 3.60 21.84
N PRO A 165 -1.04 3.84 20.55
CA PRO A 165 0.18 4.49 20.10
C PRO A 165 0.21 5.93 20.61
N THR A 166 1.39 6.40 21.04
CA THR A 166 1.55 7.79 21.46
C THR A 166 1.27 8.74 20.28
N PRO A 167 0.80 9.98 20.52
CA PRO A 167 0.58 10.95 19.45
C PRO A 167 1.81 11.18 18.56
N GLN A 168 3.01 11.10 19.15
CA GLN A 168 4.28 11.18 18.43
C GLN A 168 4.48 9.99 17.48
N ALA A 169 4.11 8.78 17.91
CA ALA A 169 4.18 7.59 17.06
C ALA A 169 3.21 7.70 15.89
N LEU A 170 2.00 8.24 16.11
CA LEU A 170 1.07 8.51 15.02
C LEU A 170 1.62 9.53 14.03
N LEU A 171 2.17 10.66 14.51
CA LEU A 171 2.83 11.66 13.66
C LEU A 171 3.96 11.05 12.82
N ASN A 172 4.79 10.19 13.41
CA ASN A 172 5.83 9.48 12.65
C ASN A 172 5.23 8.58 11.57
N GLY A 173 4.13 7.87 11.87
CA GLY A 173 3.39 7.10 10.86
C GLY A 173 2.89 7.95 9.69
N LEU A 174 2.40 9.15 9.97
CA LEU A 174 1.95 10.11 8.95
C LEU A 174 3.13 10.64 8.11
N ILE A 175 4.27 10.94 8.74
CA ILE A 175 5.49 11.32 8.02
C ILE A 175 5.98 10.18 7.12
N GLN A 176 5.86 8.92 7.58
CA GLN A 176 6.19 7.76 6.74
C GLN A 176 5.22 7.62 5.57
N LEU A 177 3.93 7.91 5.76
CA LEU A 177 2.96 7.97 4.68
C LEU A 177 3.34 9.07 3.66
N GLN A 178 3.70 10.26 4.11
CA GLN A 178 4.18 11.34 3.23
C GLN A 178 5.42 10.92 2.44
N LYS A 179 6.38 10.25 3.08
CA LYS A 179 7.56 9.68 2.41
C LYS A 179 7.19 8.58 1.40
N LYS A 180 6.11 7.84 1.62
CA LYS A 180 5.59 6.86 0.67
C LYS A 180 4.96 7.55 -0.54
N ILE A 181 4.20 8.63 -0.32
CA ILE A 181 3.61 9.47 -1.38
C ILE A 181 4.71 10.08 -2.24
N ASP A 182 5.77 10.62 -1.62
CA ASP A 182 6.90 11.26 -2.31
C ASP A 182 7.63 10.32 -3.29
N LYS A 183 7.55 9.01 -3.09
CA LYS A 183 8.22 8.00 -3.92
C LYS A 183 7.36 7.47 -5.08
N GLN A 184 6.11 7.89 -5.20
CA GLN A 184 5.23 7.42 -6.27
C GLN A 184 5.50 8.16 -7.59
N SER A 185 5.43 7.47 -8.72
CA SER A 185 5.48 8.10 -10.04
C SER A 185 4.11 8.02 -10.69
N ILE A 186 3.70 9.00 -11.51
CA ILE A 186 2.36 8.96 -12.14
C ILE A 186 2.19 7.76 -13.08
N ARG A 187 3.31 7.21 -13.59
CA ARG A 187 3.36 6.06 -14.49
C ARG A 187 3.11 4.73 -13.77
N ASP A 188 3.58 4.57 -12.54
CA ASP A 188 3.57 3.28 -11.83
C ASP A 188 2.27 3.02 -11.06
N VAL A 189 1.51 4.08 -10.81
CA VAL A 189 0.44 4.05 -9.83
C VAL A 189 -0.83 3.34 -10.33
N ALA A 190 -1.50 2.64 -9.40
CA ALA A 190 -2.67 1.80 -9.67
C ALA A 190 -3.84 2.54 -10.34
N TRP A 191 -4.19 3.75 -9.89
CA TRP A 191 -5.40 4.46 -10.37
C TRP A 191 -5.29 5.06 -11.78
N TYR A 192 -4.08 5.22 -12.31
CA TYR A 192 -3.87 5.64 -13.71
C TYR A 192 -3.59 4.46 -14.65
N ARG A 193 -3.47 3.24 -14.12
CA ARG A 193 -3.25 2.04 -14.93
C ARG A 193 -4.54 1.70 -15.68
N LYS A 194 -4.41 1.36 -16.96
CA LYS A 194 -5.56 0.89 -17.77
C LYS A 194 -6.06 -0.45 -17.22
N GLY A 195 -7.28 -0.44 -16.68
CA GLY A 195 -8.01 -1.58 -16.12
C GLY A 195 -9.12 -1.08 -15.20
N ASP A 196 -10.17 -1.88 -14.98
CA ASP A 196 -11.23 -1.50 -14.04
C ASP A 196 -10.67 -1.55 -12.61
N ALA A 197 -10.80 -0.46 -11.85
CA ALA A 197 -10.49 -0.43 -10.43
C ALA A 197 -11.55 -1.25 -9.68
N GLU A 198 -11.37 -2.57 -9.62
CA GLU A 198 -12.30 -3.44 -8.92
C GLU A 198 -12.24 -3.12 -7.41
N GLY A 199 -13.38 -2.67 -6.87
CA GLY A 199 -13.51 -2.35 -5.46
C GLY A 199 -13.23 -3.58 -4.59
N VAL A 200 -12.82 -3.34 -3.33
CA VAL A 200 -12.61 -4.43 -2.39
C VAL A 200 -13.96 -5.14 -2.18
N PRO A 201 -14.05 -6.47 -2.36
CA PRO A 201 -15.32 -7.17 -2.22
C PRO A 201 -15.83 -7.01 -0.79
N GLU A 202 -17.05 -6.50 -0.64
CA GLU A 202 -17.68 -6.37 0.67
C GLU A 202 -17.84 -7.75 1.30
N PRO A 203 -17.25 -7.99 2.49
CA PRO A 203 -17.34 -9.28 3.12
C PRO A 203 -18.78 -9.50 3.58
N VAL A 204 -19.45 -10.45 2.94
CA VAL A 204 -20.72 -10.97 3.44
C VAL A 204 -20.42 -11.69 4.75
N LEU A 205 -21.12 -11.26 5.81
CA LEU A 205 -21.04 -11.84 7.15
C LEU A 205 -21.40 -13.34 7.07
N GLY A 206 -20.40 -14.20 6.85
CA GLY A 206 -20.50 -15.67 6.80
C GLY A 206 -20.12 -16.28 8.15
N PRO A 207 -20.32 -17.59 8.38
CA PRO A 207 -20.67 -18.31 9.64
C PRO A 207 -20.15 -17.83 11.02
N ASP A 208 -19.05 -17.08 11.08
CA ASP A 208 -18.54 -16.40 12.29
C ASP A 208 -19.04 -14.94 12.46
N ILE A 209 -19.83 -14.55 11.46
CA ILE A 209 -20.49 -13.32 11.09
C ILE A 209 -21.95 -13.17 11.52
N PHE A 210 -22.28 -13.02 12.81
CA PHE A 210 -23.68 -13.05 13.29
C PHE A 210 -24.65 -12.22 12.42
N ASP A 211 -25.44 -12.89 11.57
CA ASP A 211 -26.54 -12.29 10.80
C ASP A 211 -27.81 -12.39 11.64
N VAL A 212 -28.33 -11.24 12.06
CA VAL A 212 -29.51 -11.16 12.94
C VAL A 212 -30.74 -11.83 12.31
N ARG A 213 -30.79 -11.90 10.97
CA ARG A 213 -31.89 -12.56 10.26
C ARG A 213 -31.84 -14.09 10.32
N ARG A 214 -30.71 -14.66 10.74
CA ARG A 214 -30.45 -16.10 10.79
C ARG A 214 -30.27 -16.61 12.22
N VAL A 215 -30.72 -15.83 13.21
CA VAL A 215 -30.58 -16.16 14.63
C VAL A 215 -31.29 -17.48 14.96
N GLU A 216 -32.45 -17.72 14.37
CA GLU A 216 -33.20 -18.98 14.54
C GLU A 216 -32.38 -20.17 14.01
N GLU A 217 -31.86 -20.08 12.77
CA GLU A 217 -30.99 -21.11 12.20
C GLU A 217 -29.73 -21.35 13.06
N ILE A 218 -29.09 -20.29 13.58
CA ILE A 218 -27.89 -20.40 14.42
C ILE A 218 -28.24 -21.06 15.76
N THR A 219 -29.41 -20.78 16.33
CA THR A 219 -29.87 -21.36 17.60
C THR A 219 -30.19 -22.84 17.43
N GLU A 220 -30.85 -23.22 16.34
CA GLU A 220 -31.13 -24.61 15.98
C GLU A 220 -29.84 -25.41 15.69
N LEU A 221 -28.88 -24.79 15.01
CA LEU A 221 -27.60 -25.43 14.70
C LEU A 221 -26.70 -25.57 15.93
N SER A 222 -26.75 -24.61 16.86
CA SER A 222 -25.95 -24.68 18.09
C SER A 222 -26.54 -25.62 19.15
N ALA A 223 -27.83 -25.95 19.05
CA ALA A 223 -28.47 -26.99 19.86
C ALA A 223 -27.99 -28.42 19.49
N ASP A 224 -27.60 -28.65 18.24
CA ASP A 224 -27.22 -29.98 17.72
C ASP A 224 -25.70 -30.10 17.44
N PRO A 225 -24.91 -30.72 18.33
CA PRO A 225 -23.45 -30.81 18.19
C PRO A 225 -22.98 -31.55 16.93
N ALA A 226 -23.72 -32.56 16.48
CA ALA A 226 -23.39 -33.31 15.26
C ALA A 226 -23.49 -32.46 13.98
N LYS A 227 -24.41 -31.47 13.96
CA LYS A 227 -24.57 -30.56 12.82
C LYS A 227 -23.48 -29.49 12.79
N LEU A 228 -23.00 -29.07 13.97
CA LEU A 228 -21.85 -28.18 14.10
C LEU A 228 -20.58 -28.81 13.53
N GLU A 229 -20.28 -30.06 13.91
CA GLU A 229 -19.10 -30.79 13.42
C GLU A 229 -19.14 -31.01 11.91
N ALA A 230 -20.28 -31.46 11.38
CA ALA A 230 -20.45 -31.65 9.93
C ALA A 230 -20.28 -30.34 9.14
N ARG A 231 -20.74 -29.20 9.69
CA ARG A 231 -20.60 -27.89 9.07
C ARG A 231 -19.18 -27.35 9.19
N ALA A 232 -18.48 -27.57 10.30
CA ALA A 232 -17.08 -27.20 10.48
C ALA A 232 -16.19 -27.87 9.44
N VAL A 233 -16.37 -29.18 9.23
CA VAL A 233 -15.67 -29.95 8.19
C VAL A 233 -15.97 -29.39 6.79
N LYS A 234 -17.23 -29.04 6.52
CA LYS A 234 -17.66 -28.47 5.23
C LYS A 234 -17.10 -27.07 4.98
N VAL A 235 -16.87 -26.30 6.04
CA VAL A 235 -16.26 -24.96 5.96
C VAL A 235 -14.75 -25.07 5.79
N GLN A 236 -14.08 -25.97 6.52
CA GLN A 236 -12.65 -26.24 6.37
C GLN A 236 -12.31 -26.69 4.94
N THR A 237 -13.03 -27.68 4.40
CA THR A 237 -12.85 -28.13 3.01
C THR A 237 -13.08 -27.00 1.98
N LYS A 238 -14.05 -26.11 2.22
CA LYS A 238 -14.32 -24.97 1.33
C LYS A 238 -13.26 -23.86 1.43
N LEU A 239 -12.66 -23.69 2.61
CA LEU A 239 -11.54 -22.77 2.83
C LEU A 239 -10.25 -23.29 2.21
N GLU A 240 -9.98 -24.60 2.33
CA GLU A 240 -8.85 -25.29 1.68
C GLU A 240 -8.95 -25.15 0.16
N GLN A 241 -10.10 -25.46 -0.44
CA GLN A 241 -10.35 -25.26 -1.88
C GLN A 241 -10.21 -23.80 -2.33
N LYS A 242 -10.54 -22.84 -1.46
CA LYS A 242 -10.39 -21.41 -1.75
C LYS A 242 -8.94 -20.95 -1.61
N ALA A 243 -8.17 -21.54 -0.69
CA ALA A 243 -6.74 -21.31 -0.53
C ALA A 243 -5.98 -21.83 -1.76
N GLU A 244 -6.29 -23.05 -2.21
CA GLU A 244 -5.72 -23.64 -3.43
C GLU A 244 -6.02 -22.78 -4.67
N LYS A 245 -7.26 -22.29 -4.83
CA LYS A 245 -7.60 -21.36 -5.91
C LYS A 245 -6.89 -20.02 -5.82
N LYS A 246 -6.59 -19.53 -4.62
CA LYS A 246 -5.86 -18.27 -4.40
C LYS A 246 -4.36 -18.42 -4.66
N GLU A 247 -3.82 -19.62 -4.45
CA GLU A 247 -2.44 -19.97 -4.76
C GLU A 247 -2.24 -20.25 -6.27
N ALA A 248 -3.28 -20.74 -6.94
CA ALA A 248 -3.35 -20.90 -8.40
C ALA A 248 -3.65 -19.62 -9.19
N ALA A 249 -4.17 -18.57 -8.53
CA ALA A 249 -4.33 -17.26 -9.15
C ALA A 249 -2.95 -16.60 -9.33
N PRO A 250 -2.67 -15.94 -10.48
CA PRO A 250 -1.41 -15.22 -10.64
C PRO A 250 -1.32 -14.18 -9.52
N LYS A 251 -0.29 -14.32 -8.66
CA LYS A 251 -0.05 -13.36 -7.58
C LYS A 251 -0.06 -11.97 -8.20
N PRO A 252 -0.86 -11.01 -7.69
CA PRO A 252 -0.77 -9.64 -8.16
C PRO A 252 0.70 -9.22 -8.07
N PRO A 253 1.23 -8.52 -9.09
CA PRO A 253 2.66 -8.23 -9.16
C PRO A 253 3.08 -7.58 -7.84
N ILE A 254 3.84 -8.34 -7.06
CA ILE A 254 4.45 -7.86 -5.83
C ILE A 254 5.38 -6.75 -6.30
N MET A 255 5.05 -5.50 -5.97
CA MET A 255 5.95 -4.39 -6.21
C MET A 255 7.30 -4.80 -5.62
N PRO A 256 8.42 -4.62 -6.34
CA PRO A 256 9.72 -5.05 -5.87
C PRO A 256 9.94 -4.48 -4.48
N THR A 257 10.02 -5.37 -3.49
CA THR A 257 10.44 -4.99 -2.14
C THR A 257 11.81 -4.36 -2.30
N VAL A 258 11.93 -3.09 -1.91
CA VAL A 258 13.24 -2.44 -1.80
C VAL A 258 14.12 -3.37 -0.97
N PRO A 259 15.27 -3.84 -1.48
CA PRO A 259 16.16 -4.68 -0.68
C PRO A 259 16.55 -3.87 0.55
N THR A 260 16.15 -4.37 1.72
CA THR A 260 16.70 -3.90 2.99
C THR A 260 18.16 -4.31 3.00
N GLU A 261 19.01 -3.37 2.60
CA GLU A 261 20.44 -3.48 2.77
C GLU A 261 20.68 -3.75 4.25
N LYS A 262 21.19 -4.95 4.55
CA LYS A 262 21.60 -5.34 5.89
C LYS A 262 22.67 -4.34 6.32
N ALA A 263 22.30 -3.41 7.19
CA ALA A 263 23.25 -2.60 7.93
C ALA A 263 24.19 -3.57 8.66
N LYS A 264 25.40 -3.67 8.14
CA LYS A 264 26.52 -4.41 8.70
C LYS A 264 27.42 -3.34 9.31
N ALA A 265 27.35 -3.20 10.63
CA ALA A 265 28.16 -2.44 11.59
C ALA A 265 27.23 -1.75 12.61
#